data_AF-U4VBQ2-F1
#
_entry.id   AF-U4VBQ2-F1
#
_cell.length_a   1.000
_cell.length_b   1.000
_cell.length_c   1.000
_cell.angle_alpha   90.00
_cell.angle_beta   90.00
_cell.angle_gamma   90.00
#
_symmetry.space_group_name_H-M   'P 1'
#
loop_
_entity.id
_entity.type
_entity.pdbx_description
1 polymer ?
#
loop_
_entity_poly.entity_id
_entity_poly.type
_entity_poly.pdbx_seq_one_letter_code
_entity_poly.pdbx_strand_id
1 'polypeptide(L)'
;MPASSLRLAAQYNLRASASDQWADREFARKLAYLPQQTASASGMLVKELVALGRYPWHGALGRFGDTDRTKVEEAIELTGIAPLVDRLVDTLSGGERQRVWLAMLVAQDAQCLLLDEPTSALDIAHQLEVLSLVRKLSQEKELSVFIVLHDVNMAARFCDSIFALHSGRLIAQSTPAGVMEPRRLQEIYGVPMEVMHHAATGHLIAAPL
;
A
#
# COMPACT_ATOMS: atom_id res chain seq x y z
N MET A 1 21.15 -17.22 -13.16
CA MET A 1 20.45 -17.43 -11.89
C MET A 1 19.51 -16.24 -11.72
N PRO A 2 18.18 -16.38 -11.86
CA PRO A 2 17.30 -15.24 -11.68
C PRO A 2 17.34 -14.86 -10.19
N ALA A 3 17.51 -13.57 -9.91
CA ALA A 3 17.50 -13.04 -8.56
C ALA A 3 16.23 -13.51 -7.84
N SER A 4 16.39 -14.33 -6.80
CA SER A 4 15.34 -14.65 -5.87
C SER A 4 14.85 -13.34 -5.24
N SER A 5 13.77 -12.80 -5.76
CA SER A 5 13.21 -11.50 -5.38
C SER A 5 12.85 -11.54 -3.89
N LEU A 6 13.70 -10.93 -3.06
CA LEU A 6 13.37 -10.61 -1.69
C LEU A 6 12.10 -9.74 -1.71
N ARG A 7 11.07 -10.15 -0.97
CA ARG A 7 9.87 -9.33 -0.77
C ARG A 7 9.77 -9.01 0.70
N LEU A 8 9.82 -7.72 1.03
CA LEU A 8 9.50 -7.26 2.38
C LEU A 8 7.99 -7.01 2.40
N ALA A 9 7.25 -7.84 3.14
CA ALA A 9 5.88 -7.52 3.49
C ALA A 9 5.90 -6.80 4.83
N ALA A 10 5.11 -5.76 4.99
CA ALA A 10 5.08 -5.01 6.23
C ALA A 10 3.65 -4.76 6.67
N GLN A 11 3.38 -4.93 7.96
CA GLN A 11 2.03 -4.91 8.52
C GLN A 11 1.80 -3.68 9.39
N TYR A 12 0.58 -3.15 9.32
CA TYR A 12 -0.03 -2.28 10.33
C TYR A 12 -1.24 -3.00 10.96
N ASN A 13 -1.30 -3.03 12.30
CA ASN A 13 -2.36 -3.58 13.19
C ASN A 13 -3.41 -4.53 12.56
N LEU A 14 -3.38 -5.84 12.86
CA LEU A 14 -4.54 -6.74 12.65
C LEU A 14 -5.04 -7.35 13.96
N ARG A 15 -6.36 -7.50 14.03
CA ARG A 15 -7.02 -8.61 14.73
C ARG A 15 -7.91 -9.33 13.72
N ALA A 16 -7.40 -10.37 13.07
CA ALA A 16 -8.21 -11.26 12.24
C ALA A 16 -8.10 -12.69 12.73
N SER A 17 -9.25 -13.36 12.91
CA SER A 17 -9.36 -14.77 13.27
C SER A 17 -9.44 -15.63 12.00
N ALA A 18 -8.68 -16.72 11.95
CA ALA A 18 -8.35 -17.46 10.73
C ALA A 18 -9.35 -18.56 10.30
N SER A 19 -10.66 -18.40 10.50
CA SER A 19 -11.60 -19.54 10.36
C SER A 19 -12.77 -19.41 9.40
N ASP A 20 -12.93 -18.32 8.63
CA ASP A 20 -14.13 -18.15 7.79
C ASP A 20 -13.85 -18.30 6.29
N GLN A 21 -14.64 -19.14 5.62
CA GLN A 21 -14.76 -19.14 4.16
C GLN A 21 -15.68 -17.98 3.76
N TRP A 22 -15.13 -16.95 3.13
CA TRP A 22 -15.91 -15.79 2.68
C TRP A 22 -16.36 -15.96 1.22
N ALA A 23 -17.55 -15.48 0.90
CA ALA A 23 -17.94 -15.26 -0.49
C ALA A 23 -17.17 -14.06 -1.08
N ASP A 24 -16.88 -14.06 -2.39
CA ASP A 24 -16.03 -13.05 -3.06
C ASP A 24 -16.41 -11.59 -2.71
N ARG A 25 -17.72 -11.31 -2.62
CA ARG A 25 -18.22 -9.96 -2.30
C ARG A 25 -18.03 -9.59 -0.83
N GLU A 26 -18.12 -10.55 0.08
CA GLU A 26 -17.86 -10.33 1.49
C GLU A 26 -16.36 -10.14 1.73
N PHE A 27 -15.53 -10.92 1.04
CA PHE A 27 -14.08 -10.73 1.03
C PHE A 27 -13.68 -9.36 0.50
N ALA A 28 -14.29 -8.90 -0.60
CA ALA A 28 -14.06 -7.57 -1.14
C ALA A 28 -14.56 -6.43 -0.22
N ARG A 29 -15.33 -6.69 0.82
CA ARG A 29 -15.65 -5.69 1.87
C ARG A 29 -14.65 -5.70 3.03
N LYS A 30 -13.81 -6.74 3.11
CA LYS A 30 -12.80 -6.91 4.15
C LYS A 30 -11.41 -6.50 3.68
N LEU A 31 -11.07 -6.83 2.43
CA LEU A 31 -9.76 -6.58 1.83
C LEU A 31 -9.90 -5.79 0.52
N ALA A 32 -9.16 -4.70 0.41
CA ALA A 32 -8.92 -4.01 -0.86
C ALA A 32 -7.47 -4.25 -1.31
N TYR A 33 -7.27 -4.49 -2.60
CA TYR A 33 -5.98 -4.91 -3.16
C TYR A 33 -5.50 -3.96 -4.26
N LEU A 34 -4.29 -3.44 -4.14
CA LEU A 34 -3.57 -2.73 -5.19
C LEU A 34 -2.51 -3.64 -5.81
N PRO A 35 -2.71 -4.13 -7.04
CA PRO A 35 -1.64 -4.84 -7.75
C PRO A 35 -0.52 -3.89 -8.18
N GLN A 36 0.67 -4.44 -8.38
CA GLN A 36 1.82 -3.71 -8.93
C GLN A 36 1.51 -3.07 -10.29
N GLN A 37 0.77 -3.80 -11.15
CA GLN A 37 0.28 -3.30 -12.42
C GLN A 37 -1.23 -3.10 -12.33
N THR A 38 -1.65 -1.85 -12.27
CA THR A 38 -3.06 -1.49 -12.30
C THR A 38 -3.63 -1.68 -13.71
N ALA A 39 -4.87 -2.14 -13.80
CA ALA A 39 -5.58 -2.22 -15.07
C ALA A 39 -5.67 -0.85 -15.76
N SER A 40 -5.80 -0.86 -17.08
CA SER A 40 -6.08 0.37 -17.82
C SER A 40 -7.49 0.86 -17.47
N ALA A 41 -7.61 2.10 -17.02
CA ALA A 41 -8.88 2.79 -16.79
C ALA A 41 -9.14 3.80 -17.91
N SER A 42 -8.87 3.39 -19.16
CA SER A 42 -8.83 4.31 -20.28
C SER A 42 -10.20 4.91 -20.59
N GLY A 43 -10.20 6.22 -20.85
CA GLY A 43 -11.43 6.98 -21.13
C GLY A 43 -12.31 7.27 -19.91
N MET A 44 -11.89 6.87 -18.70
CA MET A 44 -12.63 7.10 -17.46
C MET A 44 -12.18 8.41 -16.79
N LEU A 45 -13.12 9.14 -16.19
CA LEU A 45 -12.82 10.25 -15.30
C LEU A 45 -12.31 9.73 -13.95
N VAL A 46 -11.46 10.50 -13.29
CA VAL A 46 -10.95 10.16 -11.96
C VAL A 46 -12.08 9.85 -10.97
N LYS A 47 -13.14 10.67 -10.93
CA LYS A 47 -14.28 10.43 -10.04
C LYS A 47 -15.02 9.12 -10.32
N GLU A 48 -15.08 8.70 -11.58
CA GLU A 48 -15.72 7.44 -11.98
C GLU A 48 -14.87 6.24 -11.52
N LEU A 49 -13.54 6.34 -11.65
CA LEU A 49 -12.63 5.32 -11.14
C LEU A 49 -12.75 5.19 -9.62
N VAL A 50 -12.79 6.30 -8.88
CA VAL A 50 -12.96 6.24 -7.41
C VAL A 50 -14.32 5.62 -7.04
N ALA A 51 -15.37 5.94 -7.78
CA ALA A 51 -16.70 5.36 -7.57
C ALA A 51 -16.74 3.84 -7.77
N LEU A 52 -15.88 3.27 -8.62
CA LEU A 52 -15.77 1.81 -8.76
C LEU A 52 -15.36 1.09 -7.46
N GLY A 53 -14.69 1.79 -6.54
CA GLY A 53 -14.39 1.26 -5.21
C GLY A 53 -15.66 0.83 -4.44
N ARG A 54 -16.82 1.41 -4.76
CA ARG A 54 -18.10 1.10 -4.11
C ARG A 54 -18.79 -0.14 -4.64
N TYR A 55 -18.28 -0.74 -5.72
CA TYR A 55 -18.88 -1.93 -6.35
C TYR A 55 -19.17 -3.09 -5.37
N PRO A 56 -18.33 -3.44 -4.38
CA PRO A 56 -18.64 -4.50 -3.41
C PRO A 56 -19.88 -4.22 -2.54
N TRP A 57 -20.27 -2.95 -2.38
CA TRP A 57 -21.38 -2.55 -1.51
C TRP A 57 -22.72 -2.65 -2.21
N HIS A 58 -22.86 -2.11 -3.41
CA HIS A 58 -24.12 -2.15 -4.18
C HIS A 58 -24.17 -3.30 -5.20
N GLY A 59 -23.05 -3.72 -5.78
CA GLY A 59 -22.99 -4.78 -6.81
C GLY A 59 -23.61 -4.35 -8.14
N ALA A 60 -23.68 -5.26 -9.12
CA ALA A 60 -24.09 -4.94 -10.50
C ALA A 60 -25.54 -4.42 -10.64
N LEU A 61 -26.44 -4.83 -9.74
CA LEU A 61 -27.86 -4.44 -9.76
C LEU A 61 -28.25 -3.50 -8.61
N GLY A 62 -27.34 -3.24 -7.67
CA GLY A 62 -27.62 -2.32 -6.58
C GLY A 62 -27.48 -0.88 -7.04
N ARG A 63 -28.27 0.00 -6.42
CA ARG A 63 -28.20 1.43 -6.69
C ARG A 63 -27.02 2.03 -5.95
N PHE A 64 -26.26 2.86 -6.67
CA PHE A 64 -25.29 3.77 -6.08
C PHE A 64 -26.05 4.79 -5.21
N GLY A 65 -25.85 4.72 -3.90
CA GLY A 65 -26.62 5.48 -2.93
C GLY A 65 -25.88 6.69 -2.36
N ASP A 66 -26.53 7.40 -1.43
CA ASP A 66 -25.92 8.55 -0.75
C ASP A 66 -24.67 8.14 0.05
N THR A 67 -24.68 6.97 0.70
CA THR A 67 -23.50 6.45 1.41
C THR A 67 -22.32 6.23 0.47
N ASP A 68 -22.57 5.74 -0.75
CA ASP A 68 -21.51 5.52 -1.73
C ASP A 68 -20.91 6.84 -2.21
N ARG A 69 -21.76 7.85 -2.45
CA ARG A 69 -21.30 9.21 -2.78
C ARG A 69 -20.45 9.81 -1.65
N THR A 70 -20.91 9.73 -0.40
CA THR A 70 -20.16 10.23 0.76
C THR A 70 -18.80 9.54 0.89
N LYS A 71 -18.73 8.22 0.70
CA LYS A 71 -17.47 7.47 0.76
C LYS A 71 -16.50 7.82 -0.37
N VAL A 72 -17.01 8.11 -1.56
CA VAL A 72 -16.21 8.60 -2.70
C VAL A 72 -15.66 9.99 -2.43
N GLU A 73 -16.50 10.92 -1.96
CA GLU A 73 -16.08 12.28 -1.59
C GLU A 73 -15.02 12.25 -0.49
N GLU A 74 -15.24 11.45 0.56
CA GLU A 74 -14.27 11.27 1.64
C GLU A 74 -12.92 10.75 1.13
N ALA A 75 -12.93 9.75 0.24
CA ALA A 75 -11.72 9.21 -0.35
C ALA A 75 -10.96 10.23 -1.22
N ILE A 76 -11.69 11.06 -1.97
CA ILE A 76 -11.13 12.14 -2.80
C ILE A 76 -10.39 13.16 -1.91
N GLU A 77 -11.00 13.57 -0.80
CA GLU A 77 -10.42 14.52 0.15
C GLU A 77 -9.20 13.94 0.87
N LEU A 78 -9.32 12.72 1.42
CA LEU A 78 -8.24 12.09 2.19
C LEU A 78 -6.97 11.87 1.37
N THR A 79 -7.13 11.61 0.07
CA THR A 79 -6.03 11.38 -0.87
C THR A 79 -5.56 12.63 -1.60
N GLY A 80 -6.22 13.78 -1.39
CA GLY A 80 -5.83 15.06 -1.97
C GLY A 80 -5.99 15.14 -3.49
N ILE A 81 -6.91 14.36 -4.07
CA ILE A 81 -7.12 14.29 -5.53
C ILE A 81 -8.30 15.15 -6.01
N ALA A 82 -8.89 15.98 -5.15
CA ALA A 82 -10.02 16.85 -5.49
C ALA A 82 -9.79 17.68 -6.78
N PRO A 83 -8.60 18.25 -7.04
CA PRO A 83 -8.35 18.99 -8.30
C PRO A 83 -8.33 18.11 -9.56
N LEU A 84 -8.28 16.79 -9.42
CA LEU A 84 -8.11 15.84 -10.52
C LEU A 84 -9.43 15.16 -10.94
N VAL A 85 -10.52 15.33 -10.17
CA VAL A 85 -11.74 14.51 -10.27
C VAL A 85 -12.42 14.52 -11.65
N ASP A 86 -12.30 15.63 -12.38
CA ASP A 86 -12.87 15.82 -13.72
C ASP A 86 -11.85 15.58 -14.85
N ARG A 87 -10.63 15.14 -14.52
CA ARG A 87 -9.62 14.75 -15.51
C ARG A 87 -9.80 13.29 -15.90
N LEU A 88 -9.37 12.95 -17.12
CA LEU A 88 -9.25 11.57 -17.57
C LEU A 88 -8.05 10.91 -16.89
N VAL A 89 -8.21 9.67 -16.43
CA VAL A 89 -7.16 8.90 -15.74
C VAL A 89 -5.90 8.76 -16.61
N ASP A 90 -6.04 8.62 -17.92
CA ASP A 90 -4.92 8.48 -18.86
C ASP A 90 -4.07 9.74 -19.01
N THR A 91 -4.57 10.89 -18.57
CA THR A 91 -3.84 12.17 -18.65
C THR A 91 -2.97 12.45 -17.43
N LEU A 92 -3.05 11.59 -16.41
CA LEU A 92 -2.37 11.78 -15.13
C LEU A 92 -0.90 11.35 -15.20
N SER A 93 -0.07 12.00 -14.39
CA SER A 93 1.28 11.50 -14.11
C SER A 93 1.23 10.15 -13.39
N GLY A 94 2.35 9.42 -13.35
CA GLY A 94 2.42 8.14 -12.62
C GLY A 94 2.03 8.27 -11.15
N GLY A 95 2.52 9.30 -10.46
CA GLY A 95 2.21 9.56 -9.06
C GLY A 95 0.76 10.00 -8.82
N GLU A 96 0.21 10.86 -9.69
CA GLU A 96 -1.21 11.24 -9.66
C GLU A 96 -2.10 10.02 -9.85
N ARG A 97 -1.81 9.19 -10.86
CA ARG A 97 -2.55 7.95 -11.13
C ARG A 97 -2.50 7.01 -9.93
N GLN A 98 -1.35 6.88 -9.27
CA GLN A 98 -1.21 6.05 -8.07
C GLN A 98 -2.09 6.55 -6.92
N ARG A 99 -2.14 7.87 -6.68
CA ARG A 99 -3.05 8.46 -5.69
C ARG A 99 -4.52 8.20 -6.01
N VAL A 100 -4.90 8.27 -7.28
CA VAL A 100 -6.27 7.96 -7.70
C VAL A 100 -6.64 6.49 -7.46
N TRP A 101 -5.72 5.55 -7.71
CA TRP A 101 -5.94 4.14 -7.36
C TRP A 101 -6.05 3.92 -5.85
N LEU A 102 -5.22 4.59 -5.05
CA LEU A 102 -5.37 4.57 -3.60
C LEU A 102 -6.73 5.14 -3.17
N ALA A 103 -7.20 6.22 -3.79
CA ALA A 103 -8.51 6.78 -3.50
C ALA A 103 -9.64 5.79 -3.81
N MET A 104 -9.55 5.06 -4.91
CA MET A 104 -10.51 3.99 -5.25
C MET A 104 -10.54 2.90 -4.16
N LEU A 105 -9.38 2.47 -3.64
CA LEU A 105 -9.30 1.49 -2.55
C LEU A 105 -9.78 2.05 -1.21
N VAL A 106 -9.55 3.33 -0.93
CA VAL A 106 -10.09 4.00 0.27
C VAL A 106 -11.60 4.11 0.18
N ALA A 107 -12.14 4.46 -0.99
CA ALA A 107 -13.58 4.50 -1.23
C ALA A 107 -14.23 3.13 -1.02
N GLN A 108 -13.50 2.03 -1.28
CA GLN A 108 -13.96 0.67 -0.99
C GLN A 108 -14.28 0.44 0.50
N ASP A 109 -13.77 1.26 1.42
CA ASP A 109 -14.10 1.20 2.86
C ASP A 109 -13.89 -0.20 3.46
N ALA A 110 -12.85 -0.89 2.96
CA ALA A 110 -12.43 -2.18 3.47
C ALA A 110 -11.69 -2.05 4.80
N GLN A 111 -11.59 -3.14 5.56
CA GLN A 111 -10.88 -3.15 6.85
C GLN A 111 -9.36 -3.28 6.69
N CYS A 112 -8.93 -3.83 5.56
CA CYS A 112 -7.54 -4.10 5.25
C CYS A 112 -7.20 -3.67 3.83
N LEU A 113 -6.01 -3.10 3.65
CA LEU A 113 -5.38 -2.82 2.36
C LEU A 113 -4.22 -3.77 2.14
N LEU A 114 -4.13 -4.37 0.96
CA LEU A 114 -2.96 -5.11 0.49
C LEU A 114 -2.39 -4.37 -0.72
N LEU A 115 -1.16 -3.90 -0.62
CA LEU A 115 -0.50 -3.09 -1.63
C LEU A 115 0.73 -3.82 -2.13
N ASP A 116 0.71 -4.26 -3.39
CA ASP A 116 1.80 -4.97 -4.02
C ASP A 116 2.70 -3.99 -4.78
N GLU A 117 3.82 -3.60 -4.16
CA GLU A 117 4.80 -2.68 -4.73
C GLU A 117 4.19 -1.36 -5.28
N PRO A 118 3.40 -0.64 -4.47
CA PRO A 118 2.67 0.55 -4.93
C PRO A 118 3.58 1.74 -5.26
N THR A 119 4.87 1.61 -5.02
CA THR A 119 5.91 2.61 -5.28
C THR A 119 6.78 2.25 -6.49
N SER A 120 6.52 1.11 -7.14
CA SER A 120 7.26 0.70 -8.33
C SER A 120 7.09 1.72 -9.46
N ALA A 121 8.17 1.97 -10.21
CA ALA A 121 8.24 2.97 -11.28
C ALA A 121 8.00 4.45 -10.88
N LEU A 122 7.97 4.78 -9.59
CA LEU A 122 7.94 6.17 -9.10
C LEU A 122 9.35 6.65 -8.73
N ASP A 123 9.61 7.95 -8.93
CA ASP A 123 10.78 8.60 -8.35
C ASP A 123 10.66 8.73 -6.82
N ILE A 124 11.78 9.00 -6.16
CA ILE A 124 11.87 9.05 -4.69
C ILE A 124 10.85 10.01 -4.06
N ALA A 125 10.59 11.16 -4.68
CA ALA A 125 9.64 12.14 -4.14
C ALA A 125 8.23 11.55 -4.12
N HIS A 126 7.77 11.01 -5.25
CA HIS A 126 6.46 10.39 -5.35
C HIS A 126 6.34 9.12 -4.50
N GLN A 127 7.41 8.32 -4.35
CA GLN A 127 7.41 7.18 -3.43
C GLN A 127 7.14 7.61 -1.99
N LEU A 128 7.82 8.66 -1.52
CA LEU A 128 7.63 9.20 -0.16
C LEU A 128 6.22 9.74 0.03
N GLU A 129 5.66 10.45 -0.96
CA GLU A 129 4.29 10.93 -0.92
C GLU A 129 3.28 9.79 -0.78
N VAL A 130 3.41 8.73 -1.60
CA VAL A 130 2.53 7.56 -1.58
C VAL A 130 2.61 6.83 -0.23
N LEU A 131 3.82 6.56 0.27
CA LEU A 131 3.99 5.87 1.56
C LEU A 131 3.50 6.72 2.74
N SER A 132 3.69 8.04 2.68
CA SER A 132 3.16 8.96 3.69
C SER A 132 1.64 8.99 3.68
N LEU A 133 1.02 8.99 2.49
CA LEU A 133 -0.43 8.90 2.34
C LEU A 133 -0.98 7.59 2.90
N VAL A 134 -0.37 6.45 2.56
CA VAL A 134 -0.75 5.14 3.08
C VAL A 134 -0.68 5.10 4.61
N ARG A 135 0.40 5.64 5.19
CA ARG A 135 0.54 5.74 6.65
C ARG A 135 -0.52 6.62 7.28
N LYS A 136 -0.80 7.79 6.69
CA LYS A 136 -1.86 8.70 7.15
C LYS A 136 -3.23 8.01 7.12
N LEU A 137 -3.58 7.37 6.01
CA LEU A 137 -4.84 6.62 5.85
C LEU A 137 -4.95 5.52 6.91
N SER A 138 -3.87 4.77 7.13
CA SER A 138 -3.84 3.71 8.14
C SER A 138 -4.13 4.23 9.55
N GLN A 139 -3.60 5.41 9.90
CA GLN A 139 -3.83 6.05 11.19
C GLN A 139 -5.24 6.66 11.33
N GLU A 140 -5.70 7.40 10.33
CA GLU A 140 -6.99 8.12 10.38
C GLU A 140 -8.20 7.18 10.27
N LYS A 141 -8.04 6.04 9.58
CA LYS A 141 -9.11 5.08 9.32
C LYS A 141 -8.97 3.77 10.10
N GLU A 142 -7.95 3.66 10.94
CA GLU A 142 -7.60 2.42 11.67
C GLU A 142 -7.47 1.21 10.72
N LEU A 143 -6.97 1.43 9.50
CA LEU A 143 -6.85 0.39 8.49
C LEU A 143 -5.63 -0.48 8.75
N SER A 144 -5.83 -1.79 8.67
CA SER A 144 -4.72 -2.72 8.52
C SER A 144 -4.11 -2.54 7.13
N VAL A 145 -2.80 -2.37 7.04
CA VAL A 145 -2.12 -2.26 5.75
C VAL A 145 -1.03 -3.31 5.66
N PHE A 146 -1.07 -4.11 4.61
CA PHE A 146 0.04 -4.91 4.15
C PHE A 146 0.62 -4.28 2.91
N ILE A 147 1.90 -3.93 2.97
CA ILE A 147 2.60 -3.36 1.83
C ILE A 147 3.82 -4.21 1.49
N VAL A 148 3.97 -4.52 0.21
CA VAL A 148 5.17 -5.17 -0.34
C VAL A 148 6.13 -4.09 -0.81
N LEU A 149 7.34 -4.11 -0.26
CA LEU A 149 8.43 -3.18 -0.60
C LEU A 149 9.71 -3.96 -0.90
N HIS A 150 10.57 -3.37 -1.74
CA HIS A 150 11.91 -3.90 -2.02
C HIS A 150 13.01 -3.21 -1.22
N ASP A 151 12.77 -1.97 -0.81
CA ASP A 151 13.73 -1.15 -0.07
C ASP A 151 13.47 -1.24 1.44
N VAL A 152 14.43 -1.82 2.17
CA VAL A 152 14.38 -1.94 3.64
C VAL A 152 14.39 -0.59 4.34
N ASN A 153 15.03 0.43 3.77
CA ASN A 153 15.04 1.78 4.35
C ASN A 153 13.64 2.39 4.30
N MET A 154 12.90 2.15 3.21
CA MET A 154 11.50 2.58 3.11
C MET A 154 10.62 1.78 4.09
N ALA A 155 10.79 0.46 4.14
CA ALA A 155 10.05 -0.38 5.09
C ALA A 155 10.32 0.05 6.55
N ALA A 156 11.57 0.28 6.92
CA ALA A 156 11.95 0.70 8.27
C ALA A 156 11.42 2.08 8.65
N ARG A 157 11.24 2.98 7.66
CA ARG A 157 10.74 4.33 7.88
C ARG A 157 9.22 4.40 8.05
N PHE A 158 8.47 3.60 7.29
CA PHE A 158 7.03 3.76 7.16
C PHE A 158 6.20 2.66 7.85
N CYS A 159 6.81 1.51 8.17
CA CYS A 159 6.08 0.36 8.68
C CYS A 159 6.38 0.09 10.14
N ASP A 160 5.42 -0.51 10.85
CA ASP A 160 5.57 -0.86 12.27
C ASP A 160 6.18 -2.25 12.47
N SER A 161 5.98 -3.15 11.50
CA SER A 161 6.48 -4.52 11.50
C SER A 161 6.91 -4.92 10.11
N ILE A 162 8.03 -5.62 10.01
CA ILE A 162 8.65 -6.06 8.76
C ILE A 162 8.75 -7.59 8.77
N PHE A 163 8.30 -8.19 7.68
CA PHE A 163 8.37 -9.61 7.37
C PHE A 163 9.27 -9.78 6.15
N ALA A 164 10.41 -10.41 6.33
CA ALA A 164 11.31 -10.74 5.23
C ALA A 164 10.99 -12.15 4.73
N LEU A 165 10.64 -12.25 3.44
CA LEU A 165 10.39 -13.52 2.78
C LEU A 165 11.49 -13.84 1.78
N HIS A 166 12.02 -15.06 1.86
CA HIS A 166 12.96 -15.61 0.90
C HIS A 166 12.47 -16.97 0.42
N SER A 167 12.31 -17.13 -0.90
CA SER A 167 11.85 -18.38 -1.53
C SER A 167 10.57 -18.95 -0.91
N GLY A 168 9.59 -18.07 -0.63
CA GLY A 168 8.30 -18.44 -0.04
C GLY A 168 8.34 -18.77 1.45
N ARG A 169 9.49 -18.61 2.11
CA ARG A 169 9.64 -18.83 3.57
C ARG A 169 9.86 -17.51 4.28
N LEU A 170 9.19 -17.34 5.41
CA LEU A 170 9.44 -16.24 6.33
C LEU A 170 10.80 -16.49 7.01
N ILE A 171 11.78 -15.65 6.72
CA ILE A 171 13.13 -15.75 7.29
C ILE A 171 13.35 -14.79 8.45
N ALA A 172 12.60 -13.68 8.49
CA ALA A 172 12.61 -12.76 9.62
C ALA A 172 11.24 -12.09 9.79
N GLN A 173 10.87 -11.86 11.05
CA GLN A 173 9.73 -11.04 11.44
C GLN A 173 10.15 -10.21 12.65
N SER A 174 10.14 -8.89 12.52
CA SER A 174 10.53 -8.00 13.61
C SER A 174 10.04 -6.57 13.37
N THR A 175 10.16 -5.71 14.39
CA THR A 175 10.07 -4.25 14.23
C THR A 175 11.18 -3.73 13.29
N PRO A 176 11.03 -2.51 12.72
CA PRO A 176 12.09 -1.84 11.98
C PRO A 176 13.45 -1.90 12.67
N ALA A 177 13.52 -1.53 13.96
CA ALA A 177 14.77 -1.53 14.71
C ALA A 177 15.38 -2.94 14.82
N GLY A 178 14.56 -3.97 14.95
CA GLY A 178 15.07 -5.34 15.02
C GLY A 178 15.45 -5.92 13.66
N VAL A 179 14.86 -5.49 12.54
CA VAL A 179 15.31 -5.88 11.18
C VAL A 179 16.58 -5.13 10.78
N MET A 180 16.71 -3.86 11.19
CA MET A 180 17.83 -2.97 10.90
C MET A 180 19.05 -3.30 11.77
N GLU A 181 19.48 -4.56 11.71
CA GLU A 181 20.69 -5.09 12.33
C GLU A 181 21.58 -5.70 11.24
N PRO A 182 22.88 -5.38 11.17
CA PRO A 182 23.79 -5.87 10.11
C PRO A 182 23.69 -7.36 9.82
N ARG A 183 23.63 -8.20 10.86
CA ARG A 183 23.54 -9.66 10.72
C ARG A 183 22.25 -10.10 10.04
N ARG A 184 21.11 -9.54 10.45
CA ARG A 184 19.81 -9.88 9.85
C ARG A 184 19.71 -9.38 8.42
N LEU A 185 20.19 -8.18 8.15
CA LEU A 185 20.23 -7.65 6.79
C LEU A 185 21.12 -8.51 5.88
N GLN A 186 22.23 -9.03 6.39
CA GLN A 186 23.06 -9.97 5.66
C GLN A 186 22.34 -11.31 5.39
N GLU A 187 21.58 -11.85 6.35
CA GLU A 187 20.75 -13.04 6.14
C GLU A 187 19.64 -12.80 5.09
N ILE A 188 19.08 -11.59 5.08
CA ILE A 188 17.99 -11.17 4.19
C ILE A 188 18.48 -10.92 2.75
N TYR A 189 19.57 -10.16 2.60
CA TYR A 189 20.07 -9.69 1.30
C TYR A 189 21.25 -10.50 0.76
N GLY A 190 21.90 -11.32 1.58
CA GLY A 190 23.07 -12.11 1.20
C GLY A 190 24.37 -11.30 1.03
N VAL A 191 24.37 -10.02 1.41
CA VAL A 191 25.53 -9.13 1.32
C VAL A 191 25.82 -8.48 2.68
N PRO A 192 27.08 -8.18 3.03
CA PRO A 192 27.39 -7.41 4.23
C PRO A 192 26.77 -6.02 4.16
N MET A 193 26.12 -5.60 5.26
CA MET A 193 25.40 -4.33 5.36
C MET A 193 25.86 -3.59 6.61
N GLU A 194 25.98 -2.27 6.53
CA GLU A 194 26.13 -1.38 7.67
C GLU A 194 24.80 -0.69 7.97
N VAL A 195 24.54 -0.45 9.26
CA VAL A 195 23.37 0.33 9.71
C VAL A 195 23.86 1.56 10.46
N MET A 196 23.39 2.72 10.02
CA MET A 196 23.73 4.02 10.59
C MET A 196 22.48 4.83 10.92
N HIS A 197 22.59 5.78 11.84
CA HIS A 197 21.54 6.75 12.10
C HIS A 197 21.69 7.95 11.16
N HIS A 198 20.61 8.30 10.47
CA HIS A 198 20.57 9.52 9.68
C HIS A 198 20.65 10.75 10.59
N ALA A 199 21.69 11.57 10.42
CA ALA A 199 22.01 12.67 11.34
C ALA A 199 20.86 13.68 11.54
N ALA A 200 20.05 13.95 10.51
CA ALA A 200 18.98 14.94 10.60
C ALA A 200 17.63 14.37 11.09
N THR A 201 17.39 13.07 10.93
CA THR A 201 16.06 12.46 11.20
C THR A 201 16.09 11.39 12.28
N GLY A 202 17.28 10.90 12.67
CA GLY A 202 17.46 9.78 13.60
C GLY A 202 17.05 8.41 13.04
N HIS A 203 16.49 8.36 11.84
CA HIS A 203 16.06 7.11 11.20
C HIS A 203 17.26 6.20 10.91
N LEU A 204 17.05 4.89 11.01
CA LEU A 204 18.05 3.90 10.62
C LEU A 204 18.15 3.86 9.10
N ILE A 205 19.38 3.83 8.59
CA ILE A 205 19.70 3.64 7.18
C ILE A 205 20.65 2.46 7.07
N ALA A 206 20.30 1.52 6.21
CA ALA A 206 21.09 0.39 5.82
C ALA A 206 21.74 0.66 4.47
N ALA A 207 23.04 0.39 4.37
CA ALA A 207 23.82 0.48 3.14
C ALA A 207 24.74 -0.74 3.01
N PRO A 208 24.99 -1.24 1.79
CA PRO A 208 26.00 -2.28 1.58
C PRO A 208 27.39 -1.74 1.91
N LEU A 209 28.23 -2.61 2.47
CA LEU A 209 29.66 -2.35 2.69
C LEU A 209 30.46 -2.45 1.39
#